data_AF-L9UPJ3-F1
#
_entry.id   AF-L9UPJ3-F1
#
_cell.length_a   1.000
_cell.length_b   1.000
_cell.length_c   1.000
_cell.angle_alpha   90.00
_cell.angle_beta   90.00
_cell.angle_gamma   90.00
#
_symmetry.space_group_name_H-M   'P 1'
#
loop_
_entity.id
_entity.type
_entity.pdbx_description
1 polymer ?
#
loop_
_entity_poly.entity_id
_entity_poly.type
_entity_poly.pdbx_seq_one_letter_code
_entity_poly.pdbx_strand_id
1 'polypeptide(L)'
;MELAGSTLYSSTSVSARQDTDQTAESELITFTDAGSTVTDEFELEDGVTIVESSHDGDSNFIVDLVPATGDRAELLVNAIGAYTGATGLIAAEGQYLLDIDADGNWEIEIQQPQATDDDAESLPATLAGDTPDWAGPFQFDGLGEARGVHEGQGNFIVEILPQEASVFGLTFPELVFNEIDQFEGETTFSLDGIGYVIVDAAGPWEVELLSH
;
A
#
# COMPACT_ATOMS: atom_id res chain seq x y z
N MET A 1 31.89 18.71 68.87
CA MET A 1 31.24 19.80 68.12
C MET A 1 31.75 19.65 66.70
N GLU A 2 31.02 19.16 65.71
CA GLU A 2 29.58 18.94 65.55
C GLU A 2 29.40 17.92 64.40
N LEU A 3 28.26 17.25 64.40
CA LEU A 3 27.91 16.06 63.63
C LEU A 3 27.72 16.36 62.13
N ALA A 4 28.22 15.49 61.25
CA ALA A 4 27.78 15.47 59.85
C ALA A 4 26.53 14.57 59.73
N GLY A 5 25.36 15.20 59.64
CA GLY A 5 24.11 14.55 59.22
C GLY A 5 23.87 14.80 57.74
N SER A 6 23.79 13.75 56.94
CA SER A 6 23.34 13.83 55.55
C SER A 6 21.86 13.47 55.49
N THR A 7 21.03 14.46 55.21
CA THR A 7 19.58 14.34 55.05
C THR A 7 19.25 13.71 53.69
N LEU A 8 18.43 12.66 53.70
CA LEU A 8 17.77 12.10 52.51
C LEU A 8 16.69 13.06 52.02
N TYR A 9 16.76 13.49 50.77
CA TYR A 9 15.61 14.09 50.08
C TYR A 9 14.97 13.04 49.18
N SER A 10 13.76 12.65 49.55
CA SER A 10 12.79 12.02 48.65
C SER A 10 12.14 13.12 47.82
N SER A 11 12.16 13.01 46.50
CA SER A 11 11.29 13.79 45.63
C SER A 11 10.50 12.84 44.75
N THR A 12 9.23 12.65 45.10
CA THR A 12 8.20 12.17 44.18
C THR A 12 7.98 13.23 43.12
N SER A 13 8.17 12.88 41.85
CA SER A 13 7.65 13.65 40.72
C SER A 13 6.65 12.77 39.96
N VAL A 14 5.38 13.16 40.07
CA VAL A 14 4.28 12.74 39.19
C VAL A 14 4.22 13.74 38.04
N SER A 15 4.40 13.30 36.81
CA SER A 15 3.99 13.93 35.53
C SER A 15 4.62 13.12 34.39
N ALA A 16 3.98 12.81 33.27
CA ALA A 16 2.66 13.14 32.76
C ALA A 16 2.20 11.92 31.94
N ARG A 17 0.88 11.70 31.87
CA ARG A 17 0.28 10.83 30.86
C ARG A 17 0.56 11.50 29.53
N GLN A 18 1.37 10.87 28.67
CA GLN A 18 1.38 11.26 27.27
C GLN A 18 0.09 10.70 26.68
N ASP A 19 -0.90 11.58 26.64
CA ASP A 19 -1.99 11.53 25.68
C ASP A 19 -1.32 11.74 24.31
N THR A 20 -0.99 10.66 23.62
CA THR A 20 -0.63 10.70 22.20
C THR A 20 -1.89 10.39 21.43
N ASP A 21 -2.77 11.40 21.35
CA ASP A 21 -3.70 11.52 20.24
C ASP A 21 -2.90 12.18 19.11
N GLN A 22 -2.06 11.38 18.45
CA GLN A 22 -1.51 11.69 17.14
C GLN A 22 -2.16 10.70 16.19
N THR A 23 -3.21 11.15 15.52
CA THR A 23 -3.55 10.66 14.19
C THR A 23 -2.30 10.91 13.35
N ALA A 24 -1.45 9.90 13.21
CA ALA A 24 -0.29 9.94 12.34
C ALA A 24 -0.84 9.92 10.91
N GLU A 25 -0.93 11.08 10.27
CA GLU A 25 -0.99 11.11 8.81
C GLU A 25 0.29 10.42 8.32
N SER A 26 0.14 9.31 7.59
CA SER A 26 1.28 8.56 7.08
C SER A 26 2.20 9.46 6.26
N GLU A 27 3.48 9.50 6.63
CA GLU A 27 4.48 10.29 5.91
C GLU A 27 4.76 9.64 4.55
N LEU A 28 4.61 10.42 3.48
CA LEU A 28 5.01 10.02 2.13
C LEU A 28 6.53 9.87 2.07
N ILE A 29 7.01 8.70 1.65
CA ILE A 29 8.43 8.41 1.42
C ILE A 29 8.69 8.49 -0.08
N THR A 30 9.62 9.35 -0.49
CA THR A 30 9.95 9.54 -1.92
C THR A 30 11.41 9.22 -2.20
N PHE A 31 11.65 8.45 -3.26
CA PHE A 31 12.96 8.19 -3.83
C PHE A 31 13.01 8.63 -5.29
N THR A 32 14.12 9.24 -5.69
CA THR A 32 14.38 9.62 -7.08
C THR A 32 15.85 9.40 -7.39
N ASP A 33 16.13 8.65 -8.47
CA ASP A 33 17.49 8.45 -8.98
C ASP A 33 17.45 8.10 -10.48
N ALA A 34 18.57 7.64 -11.02
CA ALA A 34 18.65 7.09 -12.37
C ALA A 34 19.53 5.84 -12.43
N GLY A 35 19.14 4.90 -13.29
CA GLY A 35 19.80 3.60 -13.42
C GLY A 35 19.55 2.69 -12.22
N SER A 36 20.23 1.53 -12.19
CA SER A 36 20.11 0.56 -11.11
C SER A 36 20.74 1.07 -9.80
N THR A 37 19.98 1.02 -8.70
CA THR A 37 20.35 1.54 -7.38
C THR A 37 19.69 0.71 -6.28
N VAL A 38 20.33 0.67 -5.10
CA VAL A 38 19.70 0.22 -3.85
C VAL A 38 19.52 1.46 -2.96
N THR A 39 18.32 1.66 -2.42
CA THR A 39 18.02 2.82 -1.55
C THR A 39 18.66 2.68 -0.16
N ASP A 40 18.65 3.76 0.61
CA ASP A 40 18.78 3.65 2.06
C ASP A 40 17.57 2.89 2.64
N GLU A 41 17.75 2.32 3.84
CA GLU A 41 16.66 1.65 4.56
C GLU A 41 15.59 2.66 5.02
N PHE A 42 14.33 2.24 4.96
CA PHE A 42 13.17 2.97 5.45
C PHE A 42 12.22 2.05 6.22
N GLU A 43 11.48 2.64 7.15
CA GLU A 43 10.57 1.91 8.03
C GLU A 43 9.16 1.93 7.46
N LEU A 44 8.50 0.77 7.48
CA LEU A 44 7.08 0.62 7.22
C LEU A 44 6.40 0.09 8.47
N GLU A 45 5.18 0.56 8.73
CA GLU A 45 4.28 0.03 9.73
C GLU A 45 3.54 -1.21 9.19
N ASP A 46 2.83 -1.93 10.06
CA ASP A 46 1.90 -2.98 9.63
C ASP A 46 0.67 -2.35 8.96
N GLY A 47 0.33 -2.79 7.76
CA GLY A 47 -0.90 -2.35 7.07
C GLY A 47 -0.75 -2.14 5.58
N VAL A 48 -1.75 -1.47 5.01
CA VAL A 48 -1.80 -1.17 3.57
C VAL A 48 -0.64 -0.23 3.21
N THR A 49 0.13 -0.63 2.22
CA THR A 49 1.21 0.17 1.62
C THR A 49 0.93 0.30 0.14
N ILE A 50 0.88 1.54 -0.34
CA ILE A 50 0.74 1.88 -1.75
C ILE A 50 2.09 2.40 -2.24
N VAL A 51 2.55 1.88 -3.38
CA VAL A 51 3.78 2.28 -4.04
C VAL A 51 3.44 2.77 -5.43
N GLU A 52 3.58 4.07 -5.65
CA GLU A 52 3.48 4.70 -6.97
C GLU A 52 4.88 4.80 -7.58
N SER A 53 5.01 4.49 -8.87
CA SER A 53 6.32 4.41 -9.51
C SER A 53 6.27 4.90 -10.95
N SER A 54 7.35 5.58 -11.35
CA SER A 54 7.56 5.99 -12.74
C SER A 54 8.99 5.71 -13.20
N HIS A 55 9.14 5.48 -14.50
CA HIS A 55 10.43 5.27 -15.16
C HIS A 55 10.38 5.81 -16.59
N ASP A 56 11.45 6.48 -17.03
CA ASP A 56 11.55 7.09 -18.36
C ASP A 56 12.55 6.40 -19.31
N GLY A 57 13.10 5.26 -18.90
CA GLY A 57 14.05 4.47 -19.71
C GLY A 57 13.39 3.58 -20.76
N ASP A 58 14.22 2.83 -21.50
CA ASP A 58 13.80 2.00 -22.64
C ASP A 58 13.96 0.49 -22.37
N SER A 59 14.57 0.10 -21.25
CA SER A 59 14.88 -1.27 -20.87
C SER A 59 14.11 -1.69 -19.61
N ASN A 60 14.55 -2.77 -18.95
CA ASN A 60 13.94 -3.26 -17.71
C ASN A 60 13.77 -2.13 -16.68
N PHE A 61 12.60 -2.12 -16.05
CA PHE A 61 12.33 -1.41 -14.81
C PHE A 61 11.78 -2.43 -13.82
N ILE A 62 12.64 -2.87 -12.91
CA ILE A 62 12.33 -3.85 -11.87
C ILE A 62 12.53 -3.19 -10.52
N VAL A 63 11.53 -3.28 -9.66
CA VAL A 63 11.56 -2.75 -8.30
C VAL A 63 11.17 -3.88 -7.35
N ASP A 64 12.11 -4.29 -6.50
CA ASP A 64 11.88 -5.24 -5.43
C ASP A 64 11.87 -4.51 -4.07
N LEU A 65 10.83 -4.74 -3.27
CA LEU A 65 10.79 -4.36 -1.86
C LEU A 65 11.44 -5.47 -1.04
N VAL A 66 12.57 -5.16 -0.40
CA VAL A 66 13.39 -6.14 0.31
C VAL A 66 13.33 -5.89 1.82
N PRO A 67 12.82 -6.84 2.62
CA PRO A 67 12.91 -6.76 4.08
C PRO A 67 14.38 -6.79 4.53
N ALA A 68 14.79 -5.86 5.39
CA ALA A 68 16.16 -5.80 5.93
C ALA A 68 16.50 -7.03 6.82
N THR A 69 15.47 -7.77 7.26
CA THR A 69 15.61 -9.07 7.94
C THR A 69 16.19 -10.16 7.04
N GLY A 70 16.19 -9.95 5.71
CA GLY A 70 16.59 -10.94 4.71
C GLY A 70 15.49 -11.95 4.38
N ASP A 71 14.24 -11.63 4.72
CA ASP A 71 13.06 -12.38 4.27
C ASP A 71 12.86 -12.22 2.74
N ARG A 72 11.83 -12.89 2.21
CA ARG A 72 11.56 -12.86 0.76
C ARG A 72 11.23 -11.44 0.31
N ALA A 73 11.86 -11.00 -0.76
CA ALA A 73 11.53 -9.75 -1.43
C ALA A 73 10.18 -9.86 -2.17
N GLU A 74 9.44 -8.76 -2.16
CA GLU A 74 8.20 -8.59 -2.91
C GLU A 74 8.49 -7.83 -4.20
N LEU A 75 8.10 -8.40 -5.34
CA LEU A 75 8.27 -7.78 -6.65
C LEU A 75 7.16 -6.77 -6.87
N LEU A 76 7.50 -5.48 -6.80
CA LEU A 76 6.53 -4.39 -6.94
C LEU A 76 6.28 -4.01 -8.40
N VAL A 77 7.35 -3.97 -9.21
CA VAL A 77 7.28 -3.60 -10.63
C VAL A 77 8.17 -4.53 -11.43
N ASN A 78 7.67 -4.95 -12.60
CA ASN A 78 8.45 -5.68 -13.60
C ASN A 78 7.97 -5.30 -15.00
N ALA A 79 8.57 -4.24 -15.54
CA ALA A 79 8.20 -3.67 -16.83
C ALA A 79 9.41 -3.54 -17.76
N ILE A 80 9.14 -3.28 -19.04
CA ILE A 80 10.16 -2.93 -20.03
C ILE A 80 9.78 -1.60 -20.66
N GLY A 81 10.70 -0.64 -20.61
CA GLY A 81 10.55 0.70 -21.14
C GLY A 81 9.97 1.67 -20.13
N ALA A 82 9.32 2.71 -20.65
CA ALA A 82 8.66 3.71 -19.83
C ALA A 82 7.52 3.08 -19.02
N TYR A 83 7.42 3.48 -17.76
CA TYR A 83 6.44 2.97 -16.82
C TYR A 83 5.83 4.12 -16.01
N THR A 84 4.55 4.00 -15.72
CA THR A 84 3.83 4.78 -14.71
C THR A 84 2.72 3.90 -14.19
N GLY A 85 2.62 3.75 -12.88
CA GLY A 85 1.55 2.98 -12.26
C GLY A 85 1.73 2.83 -10.76
N ALA A 86 0.81 2.09 -10.15
CA ALA A 86 0.82 1.82 -8.73
C ALA A 86 0.73 0.32 -8.43
N THR A 87 1.33 -0.08 -7.31
CA THR A 87 1.21 -1.40 -6.71
C THR A 87 0.80 -1.24 -5.25
N GLY A 88 -0.08 -2.11 -4.76
CA GLY A 88 -0.46 -2.15 -3.35
C GLY A 88 -0.11 -3.49 -2.72
N LEU A 89 0.22 -3.47 -1.43
CA LEU A 89 0.44 -4.65 -0.61
C LEU A 89 0.02 -4.40 0.84
N ILE A 90 -0.05 -5.47 1.63
CA ILE A 90 -0.11 -5.38 3.09
C ILE A 90 1.31 -5.64 3.60
N ALA A 91 2.01 -4.59 3.99
CA ALA A 91 3.35 -4.69 4.56
C ALA A 91 3.27 -5.10 6.02
N ALA A 92 4.26 -5.87 6.47
CA ALA A 92 4.49 -6.08 7.89
C ALA A 92 5.39 -4.97 8.45
N GLU A 93 5.21 -4.61 9.71
CA GLU A 93 6.08 -3.66 10.41
C GLU A 93 7.56 -4.07 10.29
N GLY A 94 8.43 -3.14 9.89
CA GLY A 94 9.87 -3.37 9.84
C GLY A 94 10.64 -2.41 8.95
N GLN A 95 11.95 -2.69 8.86
CA GLN A 95 12.88 -1.96 7.97
C GLN A 95 12.96 -2.64 6.60
N TYR A 96 12.91 -1.84 5.56
CA TYR A 96 12.95 -2.25 4.16
C TYR A 96 13.93 -1.40 3.36
N LEU A 97 14.32 -1.91 2.21
CA LEU A 97 14.99 -1.15 1.16
C LEU A 97 14.36 -1.49 -0.19
N LEU A 98 14.57 -0.65 -1.20
CA LEU A 98 14.27 -1.00 -2.58
C LEU A 98 15.56 -1.44 -3.29
N ASP A 99 15.48 -2.53 -4.03
CA ASP A 99 16.49 -2.93 -5.04
C ASP A 99 15.90 -2.66 -6.42
N ILE A 100 16.50 -1.71 -7.15
CA ILE A 100 16.01 -1.22 -8.43
C ILE A 100 16.98 -1.61 -9.55
N ASP A 101 16.46 -2.26 -10.59
CA ASP A 101 17.15 -2.42 -11.89
C ASP A 101 16.47 -1.56 -12.95
N ALA A 102 17.17 -0.54 -13.43
CA ALA A 102 16.66 0.46 -14.36
C ALA A 102 17.75 0.98 -15.31
N ASP A 103 17.36 1.56 -16.44
CA ASP A 103 18.27 2.23 -17.38
C ASP A 103 18.00 3.74 -17.55
N GLY A 104 16.86 4.24 -17.07
CA GLY A 104 16.45 5.64 -17.10
C GLY A 104 16.34 6.27 -15.71
N ASN A 105 15.78 7.48 -15.67
CA ASN A 105 15.36 8.13 -14.44
C ASN A 105 14.10 7.44 -13.91
N TRP A 106 13.97 7.41 -12.60
CA TRP A 106 12.78 6.87 -11.94
C TRP A 106 12.44 7.68 -10.70
N GLU A 107 11.17 7.62 -10.32
CA GLU A 107 10.61 8.18 -9.10
C GLU A 107 9.70 7.13 -8.47
N ILE A 108 9.84 6.93 -7.17
CA ILE A 108 9.05 5.97 -6.38
C ILE A 108 8.54 6.68 -5.14
N GLU A 109 7.23 6.63 -4.94
CA GLU A 109 6.52 7.20 -3.80
C GLU A 109 5.83 6.09 -3.02
N ILE A 110 6.02 6.05 -1.71
CA ILE A 110 5.47 5.03 -0.82
C ILE A 110 4.65 5.72 0.27
N GLN A 111 3.43 5.24 0.47
CA GLN A 111 2.53 5.74 1.51
C GLN A 111 1.75 4.61 2.17
N GLN A 112 1.38 4.81 3.44
CA GLN A 112 0.56 3.86 4.22
C GLN A 112 -0.74 4.53 4.66
N PRO A 113 -1.73 4.68 3.77
CA PRO A 113 -2.91 5.46 4.07
C PRO A 113 -3.69 4.87 5.26
N GLN A 114 -4.04 5.73 6.20
CA GLN A 114 -4.84 5.40 7.37
C GLN A 114 -6.09 6.29 7.40
N ALA A 115 -7.13 5.83 6.72
CA ALA A 115 -8.40 6.52 6.59
C ALA A 115 -9.32 6.25 7.77
N THR A 116 -10.20 7.21 8.05
CA THR A 116 -11.32 7.06 8.97
C THR A 116 -12.63 6.88 8.20
N ASP A 117 -13.71 6.50 8.91
CA ASP A 117 -15.04 6.37 8.30
C ASP A 117 -15.51 7.66 7.60
N ASP A 118 -15.06 8.84 8.07
CA ASP A 118 -15.40 10.13 7.47
C ASP A 118 -14.65 10.39 6.15
N ASP A 119 -13.53 9.69 5.90
CA ASP A 119 -12.72 9.80 4.68
C ASP A 119 -13.19 8.81 3.58
N ALA A 120 -13.83 7.71 3.98
CA ALA A 120 -14.16 6.59 3.10
C ALA A 120 -15.43 6.83 2.26
N GLU A 121 -15.33 6.65 0.95
CA GLU A 121 -16.46 6.77 0.03
C GLU A 121 -17.31 5.49 0.03
N SER A 122 -18.64 5.63 -0.01
CA SER A 122 -19.54 4.47 -0.10
C SER A 122 -19.70 3.98 -1.55
N LEU A 123 -19.97 2.68 -1.71
CA LEU A 123 -20.36 2.11 -3.00
C LEU A 123 -21.76 2.60 -3.44
N PRO A 124 -22.04 2.70 -4.75
CA PRO A 124 -21.23 2.20 -5.86
C PRO A 124 -20.07 3.12 -6.27
N ALA A 125 -19.01 2.52 -6.81
CA ALA A 125 -17.86 3.21 -7.39
C ALA A 125 -17.53 2.67 -8.78
N THR A 126 -17.06 3.54 -9.67
CA THR A 126 -16.59 3.16 -11.02
C THR A 126 -15.18 3.70 -11.20
N LEU A 127 -14.26 2.81 -11.53
CA LEU A 127 -12.84 3.06 -11.72
C LEU A 127 -12.48 2.74 -13.17
N ALA A 128 -11.58 3.50 -13.77
CA ALA A 128 -11.07 3.23 -15.11
C ALA A 128 -9.66 3.80 -15.28
N GLY A 129 -8.85 3.11 -16.08
CA GLY A 129 -7.47 3.49 -16.36
C GLY A 129 -6.91 2.70 -17.55
N ASP A 130 -5.63 2.90 -17.85
CA ASP A 130 -4.91 2.15 -18.89
C ASP A 130 -3.53 1.62 -18.44
N THR A 131 -3.18 1.85 -17.18
CA THR A 131 -1.98 1.36 -16.47
C THR A 131 -2.38 0.75 -15.14
N PRO A 132 -1.47 0.06 -14.42
CA PRO A 132 -1.71 -0.30 -13.03
C PRO A 132 -2.00 0.96 -12.19
N ASP A 133 -2.97 0.86 -11.29
CA ASP A 133 -3.46 2.01 -10.51
C ASP A 133 -4.12 1.54 -9.20
N TRP A 134 -4.52 2.50 -8.37
CA TRP A 134 -5.23 2.25 -7.14
C TRP A 134 -6.32 3.30 -6.89
N ALA A 135 -7.31 2.97 -6.06
CA ALA A 135 -8.35 3.91 -5.65
C ALA A 135 -8.87 3.61 -4.24
N GLY A 136 -9.36 4.65 -3.56
CA GLY A 136 -9.94 4.58 -2.23
C GLY A 136 -9.60 5.82 -1.42
N PRO A 137 -9.90 5.82 -0.11
CA PRO A 137 -10.53 4.75 0.65
C PRO A 137 -12.02 4.53 0.29
N PHE A 138 -12.46 3.28 0.27
CA PHE A 138 -13.88 2.92 0.15
C PHE A 138 -14.38 2.21 1.41
N GLN A 139 -15.63 2.49 1.78
CA GLN A 139 -16.35 1.78 2.82
C GLN A 139 -17.08 0.58 2.21
N PHE A 140 -16.74 -0.62 2.68
CA PHE A 140 -17.39 -1.88 2.33
C PHE A 140 -18.26 -2.39 3.47
N ASP A 141 -19.49 -2.79 3.16
CA ASP A 141 -20.51 -3.21 4.14
C ASP A 141 -21.01 -4.64 3.89
N GLY A 142 -20.07 -5.56 3.67
CA GLY A 142 -20.30 -6.99 3.53
C GLY A 142 -20.26 -7.48 2.08
N LEU A 143 -21.28 -8.26 1.68
CA LEU A 143 -21.37 -8.82 0.33
C LEU A 143 -21.57 -7.69 -0.69
N GLY A 144 -20.79 -7.70 -1.77
CA GLY A 144 -20.95 -6.82 -2.92
C GLY A 144 -20.78 -7.56 -4.24
N GLU A 145 -21.04 -6.85 -5.34
CA GLU A 145 -20.85 -7.31 -6.72
C GLU A 145 -19.79 -6.43 -7.38
N ALA A 146 -18.86 -7.05 -8.12
CA ALA A 146 -17.90 -6.35 -8.95
C ALA A 146 -18.10 -6.72 -10.42
N ARG A 147 -17.98 -5.74 -11.30
CA ARG A 147 -17.93 -5.95 -12.76
C ARG A 147 -16.62 -5.41 -13.29
N GLY A 148 -16.01 -6.14 -14.20
CA GLY A 148 -14.71 -5.80 -14.77
C GLY A 148 -14.73 -5.90 -16.28
N VAL A 149 -14.08 -4.94 -16.93
CA VAL A 149 -13.75 -4.95 -18.36
C VAL A 149 -12.25 -4.68 -18.49
N HIS A 150 -11.56 -5.47 -19.29
CA HIS A 150 -10.17 -5.24 -19.69
C HIS A 150 -10.03 -5.46 -21.18
N GLU A 151 -9.54 -4.44 -21.89
CA GLU A 151 -9.35 -4.47 -23.35
C GLU A 151 -7.87 -4.69 -23.73
N GLY A 152 -6.99 -4.80 -22.74
CA GLY A 152 -5.54 -4.94 -22.88
C GLY A 152 -5.04 -6.37 -23.15
N GLN A 153 -3.73 -6.55 -22.98
CA GLN A 153 -3.01 -7.83 -23.15
C GLN A 153 -2.04 -8.02 -21.99
N GLY A 154 -2.06 -9.18 -21.34
CA GLY A 154 -1.34 -9.41 -20.09
C GLY A 154 -2.28 -9.38 -18.88
N ASN A 155 -1.75 -9.07 -17.70
CA ASN A 155 -2.49 -9.18 -16.45
C ASN A 155 -3.74 -8.28 -16.45
N PHE A 156 -4.80 -8.79 -15.81
CA PHE A 156 -5.90 -8.01 -15.26
C PHE A 156 -6.24 -8.60 -13.88
N ILE A 157 -5.58 -8.06 -12.86
CA ILE A 157 -5.74 -8.48 -11.48
C ILE A 157 -6.35 -7.31 -10.72
N VAL A 158 -7.42 -7.59 -9.99
CA VAL A 158 -8.08 -6.60 -9.14
C VAL A 158 -8.17 -7.19 -7.74
N GLU A 159 -7.62 -6.47 -6.77
CA GLU A 159 -7.63 -6.83 -5.37
C GLU A 159 -8.18 -5.68 -4.54
N ILE A 160 -8.82 -6.00 -3.42
CA ILE A 160 -9.18 -5.02 -2.40
C ILE A 160 -8.27 -5.27 -1.19
N LEU A 161 -7.47 -4.29 -0.82
CA LEU A 161 -6.65 -4.32 0.38
C LEU A 161 -7.46 -3.76 1.55
N PRO A 162 -7.87 -4.59 2.52
CA PRO A 162 -8.55 -4.09 3.70
C PRO A 162 -7.55 -3.37 4.61
N GLN A 163 -7.94 -2.20 5.11
CA GLN A 163 -7.15 -1.44 6.09
C GLN A 163 -7.10 -2.17 7.43
N GLU A 164 -8.22 -2.77 7.82
CA GLU A 164 -8.37 -3.43 9.12
C GLU A 164 -8.22 -4.95 8.99
N ALA A 165 -7.69 -5.57 10.04
CA ALA A 165 -7.52 -7.02 10.07
C ALA A 165 -8.87 -7.75 9.98
N SER A 166 -9.01 -8.66 9.01
CA SER A 166 -10.27 -9.34 8.72
C SER A 166 -10.49 -10.58 9.58
N VAL A 167 -9.50 -11.47 9.72
CA VAL A 167 -9.69 -12.79 10.34
C VAL A 167 -8.50 -13.21 11.20
N PHE A 168 -8.75 -13.54 12.47
CA PHE A 168 -7.72 -13.95 13.45
C PHE A 168 -6.57 -12.94 13.67
N GLY A 169 -6.77 -11.67 13.31
CA GLY A 169 -5.72 -10.66 13.36
C GLY A 169 -4.73 -10.77 12.20
N LEU A 170 -5.11 -11.44 11.12
CA LEU A 170 -4.38 -11.44 9.85
C LEU A 170 -5.19 -10.66 8.82
N THR A 171 -4.49 -9.88 8.01
CA THR A 171 -5.04 -9.07 6.93
C THR A 171 -4.62 -9.74 5.62
N PHE A 172 -5.58 -10.00 4.73
CA PHE A 172 -5.35 -10.57 3.42
C PHE A 172 -6.08 -9.74 2.38
N PRO A 173 -5.52 -9.57 1.16
CA PRO A 173 -6.24 -9.01 0.04
C PRO A 173 -7.48 -9.85 -0.28
N GLU A 174 -8.59 -9.19 -0.57
CA GLU A 174 -9.75 -9.83 -1.20
C GLU A 174 -9.53 -9.81 -2.71
N LEU A 175 -9.28 -10.99 -3.29
CA LEU A 175 -9.09 -11.15 -4.72
C LEU A 175 -10.43 -11.05 -5.45
N VAL A 176 -10.58 -10.06 -6.32
CA VAL A 176 -11.79 -9.83 -7.12
C VAL A 176 -11.63 -10.48 -8.49
N PHE A 177 -10.61 -10.07 -9.25
CA PHE A 177 -10.32 -10.62 -10.59
C PHE A 177 -8.87 -11.11 -10.66
N ASN A 178 -8.64 -12.20 -11.37
CA ASN A 178 -7.31 -12.69 -11.73
C ASN A 178 -7.36 -13.31 -13.12
N GLU A 179 -7.25 -12.43 -14.10
CA GLU A 179 -7.46 -12.75 -15.50
C GLU A 179 -6.24 -12.36 -16.33
N ILE A 180 -6.20 -12.87 -17.56
CA ILE A 180 -5.15 -12.56 -18.51
C ILE A 180 -5.76 -12.24 -19.87
N ASP A 181 -5.20 -11.23 -20.53
CA ASP A 181 -5.69 -10.63 -21.77
C ASP A 181 -7.10 -10.05 -21.61
N GLN A 182 -7.87 -10.00 -22.70
CA GLN A 182 -9.19 -9.37 -22.72
C GLN A 182 -10.17 -10.10 -21.81
N PHE A 183 -10.90 -9.32 -21.01
CA PHE A 183 -11.87 -9.80 -20.05
C PHE A 183 -13.11 -8.92 -20.02
N GLU A 184 -14.27 -9.56 -19.84
CA GLU A 184 -15.54 -8.90 -19.50
C GLU A 184 -16.32 -9.88 -18.61
N GLY A 185 -16.63 -9.48 -17.38
CA GLY A 185 -17.30 -10.36 -16.45
C GLY A 185 -17.70 -9.70 -15.14
N GLU A 186 -18.32 -10.50 -14.29
CA GLU A 186 -18.78 -10.09 -12.97
C GLU A 186 -18.48 -11.19 -11.94
N THR A 187 -18.31 -10.77 -10.69
CA THR A 187 -18.09 -11.66 -9.55
C THR A 187 -18.62 -10.99 -8.28
N THR A 188 -18.53 -11.68 -7.15
CA THR A 188 -18.87 -11.14 -5.84
C THR A 188 -17.63 -11.03 -4.96
N PHE A 189 -17.61 -10.05 -4.07
CA PHE A 189 -16.63 -9.93 -2.99
C PHE A 189 -17.36 -9.85 -1.65
N SER A 190 -16.67 -10.13 -0.54
CA SER A 190 -17.25 -9.98 0.80
C SER A 190 -16.24 -9.39 1.77
N LEU A 191 -16.38 -8.10 2.06
CA LEU A 191 -15.50 -7.35 2.96
C LEU A 191 -16.33 -6.39 3.82
N ASP A 192 -15.94 -6.22 5.08
CA ASP A 192 -16.48 -5.20 5.98
C ASP A 192 -15.35 -4.23 6.35
N GLY A 193 -15.65 -2.92 6.34
CA GLY A 193 -14.73 -1.85 6.73
C GLY A 193 -14.09 -1.12 5.56
N ILE A 194 -13.04 -0.36 5.86
CA ILE A 194 -12.33 0.47 4.88
C ILE A 194 -11.37 -0.40 4.05
N GLY A 195 -11.35 -0.19 2.75
CA GLY A 195 -10.39 -0.82 1.86
C GLY A 195 -9.98 0.04 0.66
N TYR A 196 -8.91 -0.39 0.00
CA TYR A 196 -8.33 0.26 -1.18
C TYR A 196 -8.32 -0.75 -2.33
N VAL A 197 -8.77 -0.32 -3.50
CA VAL A 197 -8.80 -1.15 -4.71
C VAL A 197 -7.47 -0.99 -5.42
N ILE A 198 -6.81 -2.10 -5.73
CA ILE A 198 -5.59 -2.18 -6.53
C ILE A 198 -5.91 -2.86 -7.84
N VAL A 199 -5.45 -2.27 -8.94
CA VAL A 199 -5.61 -2.81 -10.28
C VAL A 199 -4.23 -2.99 -10.89
N ASP A 200 -3.79 -4.23 -11.10
CA ASP A 200 -2.65 -4.56 -11.96
C ASP A 200 -3.17 -4.95 -13.34
N ALA A 201 -3.07 -4.02 -14.29
CA ALA A 201 -3.61 -4.17 -15.62
C ALA A 201 -2.65 -3.70 -16.71
N ALA A 202 -2.60 -4.45 -17.80
CA ALA A 202 -1.78 -4.17 -18.97
C ALA A 202 -2.63 -3.69 -20.16
N GLY A 203 -3.10 -2.44 -20.05
CA GLY A 203 -3.94 -1.77 -21.05
C GLY A 203 -5.26 -1.26 -20.46
N PRO A 204 -6.20 -0.77 -21.29
CA PRO A 204 -7.44 -0.16 -20.81
C PRO A 204 -8.29 -1.09 -19.97
N TRP A 205 -8.77 -0.61 -18.84
CA TRP A 205 -9.63 -1.34 -17.91
C TRP A 205 -10.72 -0.45 -17.31
N GLU A 206 -11.82 -1.08 -16.90
CA GLU A 206 -12.91 -0.48 -16.13
C GLU A 206 -13.37 -1.48 -15.05
N VAL A 207 -13.60 -0.99 -13.84
CA VAL A 207 -14.13 -1.77 -12.71
C VAL A 207 -15.29 -1.02 -12.08
N GLU A 208 -16.44 -1.68 -11.93
CA GLU A 208 -17.60 -1.19 -11.19
C GLU A 208 -17.76 -2.02 -9.91
N LEU A 209 -17.85 -1.36 -8.76
CA LEU A 209 -18.10 -1.97 -7.46
C LEU A 209 -19.48 -1.55 -6.95
N LEU A 210 -20.29 -2.52 -6.54
CA LEU A 210 -21.67 -2.34 -6.13
C LEU A 210 -21.90 -2.91 -4.73
N SER A 211 -22.58 -2.15 -3.87
CA SER A 211 -23.12 -2.65 -2.60
C SER A 211 -24.36 -3.52 -2.85
N HIS A 212 -24.56 -4.56 -2.04
CA HIS A 212 -25.67 -5.49 -2.19
C HIS A 212 -26.86 -5.27 -1.24
#